data_AF-A0AAW0KTL6-F1
#
_entry.id   AF-A0AAW0KTL6-F1
#
_cell.length_a   1.000
_cell.length_b   1.000
_cell.length_c   1.000
_cell.angle_alpha   90.00
_cell.angle_beta   90.00
_cell.angle_gamma   90.00
#
_symmetry.space_group_name_H-M   'P 1'
#
loop_
_entity.id
_entity.type
_entity.pdbx_description
1 polymer ?
#
loop_
_entity_poly.entity_id
_entity_poly.type
_entity_poly.pdbx_seq_one_letter_code
_entity_poly.pdbx_strand_id
1 'polypeptide(L)'
;MAPPILQINIISAKGLDLKEMISCCSNNKGVYADVFIRGSNKSAKQKTPIDKTGGTNPLWKFPMMFPINVDVPESQQTFVVKLKVVGFLSDKVIGLVHVPMHGGTAESLC
;
A
#
# COMPACT_ATOMS: atom_id res chain seq x y z
N MET A 1 12.41 -23.68 10.88
CA MET A 1 12.71 -22.32 11.41
C MET A 1 11.65 -21.38 10.84
N ALA A 2 10.99 -20.55 11.66
CA ALA A 2 9.98 -19.62 11.16
C ALA A 2 10.67 -18.44 10.46
N PRO A 3 10.13 -17.94 9.33
CA PRO A 3 10.73 -16.81 8.62
C PRO A 3 10.62 -15.53 9.47
N PRO A 4 11.60 -14.60 9.37
CA PRO A 4 11.52 -13.30 10.01
C PRO A 4 10.29 -12.52 9.52
N ILE A 5 9.70 -11.71 10.40
CA ILE A 5 8.47 -10.95 10.15
C ILE A 5 8.79 -9.45 10.14
N LEU A 6 8.44 -8.78 9.05
CA LEU A 6 8.43 -7.33 8.94
C LEU A 6 7.09 -6.78 9.45
N GLN A 7 7.12 -6.01 10.53
CA GLN A 7 5.95 -5.32 11.06
C GLN A 7 5.94 -3.87 10.59
N ILE A 8 4.86 -3.44 9.94
CA ILE A 8 4.70 -2.08 9.42
C ILE A 8 3.33 -1.56 9.82
N ASN A 9 3.24 -0.28 10.16
CA ASN A 9 1.97 0.39 10.39
C ASN A 9 1.69 1.38 9.27
N ILE A 10 0.60 1.16 8.53
CA ILE A 10 0.11 2.12 7.54
C ILE A 10 -0.80 3.11 8.25
N ILE A 11 -0.27 4.30 8.54
CA ILE A 11 -0.95 5.29 9.39
C ILE A 11 -1.94 6.10 8.57
N SER A 12 -1.45 6.84 7.57
CA SER A 12 -2.24 7.82 6.80
C SER A 12 -1.57 8.16 5.48
N ALA A 13 -2.31 8.77 4.57
CA ALA A 13 -1.75 9.53 3.44
C ALA A 13 -2.28 10.97 3.47
N LYS A 14 -1.63 11.88 2.75
CA LYS A 14 -2.02 13.30 2.70
C LYS A 14 -1.88 13.86 1.30
N GLY A 15 -2.71 14.85 0.98
CA GLY A 15 -2.61 15.59 -0.28
C GLY A 15 -2.85 14.75 -1.54
N LEU A 16 -3.69 13.72 -1.47
CA LEU A 16 -3.97 12.86 -2.63
C LEU A 16 -4.75 13.61 -3.72
N ASP A 17 -4.36 13.42 -4.98
CA ASP A 17 -5.17 13.87 -6.12
C ASP A 17 -6.31 12.87 -6.36
N LEU A 18 -7.53 13.31 -6.05
CA LEU A 18 -8.76 12.51 -6.14
C LEU A 18 -9.67 12.92 -7.29
N LYS A 19 -9.14 13.55 -8.35
CA LYS A 19 -9.93 13.84 -9.57
C LYS A 19 -10.70 12.62 -10.08
N GLU A 20 -10.10 11.43 -9.94
CA GLU A 20 -10.69 10.14 -10.32
C GLU A 20 -11.85 9.67 -9.41
N MET A 21 -12.02 10.21 -8.19
CA MET A 21 -13.20 9.98 -7.35
C MET A 21 -14.43 10.77 -7.82
N ILE A 22 -14.23 11.84 -8.60
CA ILE A 22 -15.31 12.73 -9.03
C ILE A 22 -16.22 12.02 -10.05
N SER A 23 -15.64 11.19 -10.95
CA SER A 23 -16.40 10.53 -12.02
C SER A 23 -17.13 9.25 -11.59
N CYS A 24 -16.91 8.74 -10.37
CA CYS A 24 -17.51 7.49 -9.94
C CYS A 24 -18.85 7.73 -9.21
N CYS A 25 -19.97 7.34 -9.82
CA CYS A 25 -21.33 7.42 -9.24
C CYS A 25 -21.58 6.39 -8.10
N SER A 26 -20.53 5.80 -7.53
CA SER A 26 -20.63 4.77 -6.49
C SER A 26 -20.80 5.39 -5.10
N ASN A 27 -21.74 4.86 -4.32
CA ASN A 27 -21.85 5.10 -2.87
C ASN A 27 -20.65 4.55 -2.08
N ASN A 28 -19.75 3.83 -2.75
CA ASN A 28 -18.56 3.21 -2.19
C ASN A 28 -17.30 3.98 -2.60
N LYS A 29 -17.30 5.29 -2.36
CA LYS A 29 -16.14 6.18 -2.51
C LYS A 29 -15.22 5.99 -1.30
N GLY A 30 -13.98 5.58 -1.55
CA GLY A 30 -12.99 5.48 -0.47
C GLY A 30 -11.61 5.10 -0.95
N VAL A 31 -10.63 5.33 -0.09
CA VAL A 31 -9.21 5.09 -0.35
C VAL A 31 -8.70 3.97 0.55
N TYR A 32 -7.89 3.08 -0.02
CA TYR A 32 -7.17 2.06 0.74
C TYR A 32 -5.75 1.90 0.21
N ALA A 33 -4.87 1.34 1.04
CA ALA A 33 -3.53 0.95 0.64
C ALA A 33 -3.46 -0.56 0.41
N ASP A 34 -2.89 -0.93 -0.73
CA ASP A 34 -2.67 -2.29 -1.18
C ASP A 34 -1.16 -2.58 -1.15
N VAL A 35 -0.74 -3.42 -0.20
CA VAL A 35 0.65 -3.51 0.27
C VAL A 35 1.20 -4.91 0.07
N PHE A 36 2.40 -5.03 -0.48
CA PHE A 36 3.05 -6.32 -0.72
C PHE A 36 4.57 -6.18 -0.86
N ILE A 37 5.30 -7.27 -0.67
CA ILE A 37 6.73 -7.36 -0.97
C ILE A 37 6.92 -7.99 -2.35
N ARG A 38 7.41 -7.20 -3.30
CA ARG A 38 7.84 -7.69 -4.62
C ARG A 38 9.16 -8.43 -4.50
N GLY A 39 9.32 -9.52 -5.24
CA GLY A 39 10.51 -10.36 -5.22
C GLY A 39 10.38 -11.59 -4.30
N SER A 40 9.37 -11.63 -3.43
CA SER A 40 9.03 -12.83 -2.65
C SER A 40 8.16 -13.78 -3.47
N ASN A 41 8.62 -15.01 -3.66
CA ASN A 41 7.83 -16.13 -4.22
C ASN A 41 6.54 -16.44 -3.40
N LYS A 42 6.44 -15.91 -2.17
CA LYS A 42 5.25 -15.94 -1.30
C LYS A 42 4.74 -14.52 -1.04
N SER A 43 4.51 -13.74 -2.10
CA SER A 43 4.03 -12.35 -2.02
C SER A 43 2.69 -12.24 -1.28
N ALA A 44 2.72 -12.21 0.05
CA ALA A 44 1.56 -12.00 0.90
C ALA A 44 1.12 -10.55 0.73
N LYS A 45 -0.03 -10.38 0.08
CA LYS A 45 -0.62 -9.07 -0.19
C LYS A 45 -1.61 -8.75 0.93
N GLN A 46 -1.48 -7.58 1.53
CA GLN A 46 -2.36 -7.09 2.59
C GLN A 46 -2.98 -5.76 2.19
N LYS A 47 -4.18 -5.49 2.69
CA LYS A 47 -4.91 -4.26 2.43
C LYS A 47 -5.28 -3.58 3.73
N THR A 48 -5.24 -2.25 3.75
CA THR A 48 -5.90 -1.50 4.82
C THR A 48 -7.42 -1.59 4.66
N PRO A 49 -8.19 -1.28 5.72
CA PRO A 49 -9.59 -0.91 5.57
C PRO A 49 -9.76 0.23 4.57
N ILE A 50 -10.94 0.31 3.95
CA ILE A 50 -11.29 1.43 3.07
C ILE A 50 -11.69 2.62 3.95
N ASP A 51 -11.00 3.74 3.79
CA ASP A 51 -11.40 5.02 4.38
C ASP A 51 -12.34 5.74 3.41
N LYS A 52 -13.57 5.99 3.85
CA LYS A 52 -14.61 6.65 3.05
C LYS A 52 -14.77 8.13 3.38
N THR A 53 -14.17 8.61 4.48
CA THR A 53 -14.42 9.94 5.02
C THR A 53 -13.21 10.85 4.96
N GLY A 54 -11.99 10.30 4.99
CA GLY A 54 -10.75 11.08 4.98
C GLY A 54 -10.47 11.85 3.68
N GLY A 55 -11.17 11.54 2.58
CA GLY A 55 -10.99 12.21 1.30
C GLY A 55 -9.53 12.20 0.85
N THR A 56 -8.95 13.38 0.61
CA THR A 56 -7.55 13.53 0.19
C THR A 56 -6.53 13.21 1.28
N ASN A 57 -6.97 12.97 2.52
CA ASN A 57 -6.13 12.71 3.68
C ASN A 57 -6.61 11.49 4.49
N PRO A 58 -6.56 10.27 3.91
CA PRO A 58 -7.09 9.08 4.57
C PRO A 58 -6.30 8.68 5.82
N LEU A 59 -6.99 8.07 6.79
CA LEU A 59 -6.44 7.58 8.06
C LEU A 59 -6.83 6.11 8.30
N TRP A 60 -5.83 5.24 8.46
CA TRP A 60 -6.04 3.80 8.66
C TRP A 60 -5.54 3.30 10.02
N LYS A 61 -4.35 3.75 10.47
CA LYS A 61 -3.68 3.24 11.68
C LYS A 61 -3.67 1.70 11.74
N PHE A 62 -3.32 1.07 10.63
CA PHE A 62 -3.48 -0.36 10.45
C PHE A 62 -2.12 -1.09 10.47
N PRO A 63 -1.85 -1.91 11.50
CA PRO A 63 -0.63 -2.73 11.55
C PRO A 63 -0.74 -3.91 10.59
N MET A 64 0.36 -4.22 9.91
CA MET A 64 0.51 -5.32 8.97
C MET A 64 1.79 -6.10 9.27
N MET A 65 1.76 -7.41 8.98
CA MET A 65 2.89 -8.31 9.23
C MET A 65 3.23 -9.08 7.97
N PHE A 66 4.44 -8.93 7.44
CA PHE A 66 4.87 -9.60 6.22
C PHE A 66 6.00 -10.58 6.51
N PRO A 67 5.87 -11.86 6.15
CA PRO A 67 7.00 -12.78 6.21
C PRO A 67 8.04 -12.39 5.15
N ILE A 68 9.26 -12.14 5.59
CA ILE A 68 10.40 -11.87 4.70
C ILE A 68 10.88 -13.19 4.12
N ASN A 69 11.10 -13.21 2.81
CA ASN A 69 11.71 -14.36 2.17
C ASN A 69 13.23 -14.28 2.31
N VAL A 70 13.82 -15.15 3.13
CA VAL A 70 15.28 -15.20 3.34
C VAL A 70 16.04 -15.85 2.19
N ASP A 71 15.35 -16.57 1.31
CA ASP A 71 15.93 -17.23 0.14
C ASP A 71 16.15 -16.25 -1.03
N VAL A 72 15.60 -15.04 -0.92
CA VAL A 72 15.74 -13.97 -1.92
C VAL A 72 16.62 -12.87 -1.35
N PRO A 73 17.66 -12.42 -2.07
CA PRO A 73 18.50 -11.30 -1.62
C PRO A 73 17.66 -10.07 -1.29
N GLU A 74 17.94 -9.40 -0.17
CA GLU A 74 17.23 -8.16 0.21
C GLU A 74 17.32 -7.07 -0.87
N SER A 75 18.41 -7.05 -1.64
CA SER A 75 18.59 -6.15 -2.78
C SER A 75 17.56 -6.35 -3.90
N GLN A 76 16.93 -7.52 -3.95
CA GLN A 76 15.92 -7.89 -4.94
C GLN A 76 14.50 -7.81 -4.37
N GLN A 77 14.36 -7.43 -3.10
CA GLN A 77 13.07 -7.26 -2.45
C GLN A 77 12.70 -5.79 -2.35
N THR A 78 11.47 -5.47 -2.72
CA THR A 78 10.94 -4.11 -2.65
C THR A 78 9.58 -4.16 -1.98
N PHE A 79 9.44 -3.39 -0.91
CA PHE A 79 8.15 -3.16 -0.27
C PHE A 79 7.36 -2.15 -1.11
N VAL A 80 6.18 -2.54 -1.56
CA VAL A 80 5.36 -1.75 -2.48
C VAL A 80 4.05 -1.38 -1.80
N VAL A 81 3.72 -0.09 -1.82
CA VAL A 81 2.45 0.44 -1.37
C VAL A 81 1.73 1.05 -2.56
N LYS A 82 0.56 0.52 -2.91
CA LYS A 82 -0.34 1.10 -3.91
C LYS A 82 -1.51 1.76 -3.21
N LEU A 83 -1.65 3.07 -3.36
CA LEU A 83 -2.85 3.79 -2.94
C LEU A 83 -3.91 3.62 -4.01
N LYS A 84 -5.10 3.21 -3.59
CA LYS A 84 -6.21 2.90 -4.49
C LYS A 84 -7.49 3.57 -4.07
N VAL A 85 -8.23 4.03 -5.07
CA VAL A 85 -9.62 4.46 -4.95
C VAL A 85 -10.52 3.30 -5.36
N VAL A 86 -11.54 3.04 -4.56
CA VAL A 86 -12.60 2.08 -4.90
C VAL A 86 -13.39 2.62 -6.09
N GLY A 87 -13.39 1.87 -7.19
CA GLY A 87 -14.13 2.23 -8.40
C GLY A 87 -15.45 1.48 -8.53
N PHE A 88 -16.22 1.82 -9.56
CA PHE A 88 -17.48 1.12 -9.87
C PHE A 88 -17.24 -0.24 -10.55
N LEU A 89 -16.36 -0.29 -11.56
CA LEU A 89 -16.00 -1.52 -12.27
C LEU A 89 -14.63 -2.08 -11.83
N SER A 90 -13.68 -1.20 -11.53
CA SER A 90 -12.35 -1.58 -11.09
C SER A 90 -11.73 -0.51 -10.20
N ASP A 91 -10.92 -0.94 -9.23
CA ASP A 91 -10.18 -0.03 -8.37
C ASP A 91 -9.07 0.68 -9.14
N LYS A 92 -8.94 2.00 -8.95
CA LYS A 92 -7.93 2.81 -9.61
C LYS A 92 -6.74 3.04 -8.69
N VAL A 93 -5.53 2.87 -9.21
CA VAL A 93 -4.30 3.24 -8.50
C VAL A 93 -4.08 4.74 -8.64
N ILE A 94 -3.94 5.44 -7.52
CA ILE A 94 -3.73 6.90 -7.45
C ILE A 94 -2.36 7.28 -6.87
N GLY A 95 -1.59 6.30 -6.40
CA GLY A 95 -0.25 6.50 -5.87
C GLY A 95 0.50 5.19 -5.73
N LEU A 96 1.82 5.25 -5.87
CA LEU A 96 2.69 4.08 -5.83
C LEU A 96 4.01 4.44 -5.13
N VAL A 97 4.30 3.75 -4.03
CA VAL A 97 5.56 3.90 -3.28
C VAL A 97 6.33 2.60 -3.38
N HIS A 98 7.63 2.71 -3.66
CA HIS A 98 8.58 1.62 -3.63
C HIS A 98 9.62 1.90 -2.56
N VAL A 99 9.74 1.00 -1.59
CA VAL A 99 10.76 1.07 -0.54
C VAL A 99 11.67 -0.13 -0.72
N PRO A 100 12.93 0.08 -1.16
CA PRO A 100 13.91 -1.01 -1.20
C PRO A 100 14.13 -1.58 0.21
N MET A 101 14.26 -2.90 0.32
CA MET A 101 14.52 -3.52 1.61
C MET A 101 16.00 -3.47 2.02
N HIS A 102 16.89 -3.20 1.05
CA HIS A 102 18.29 -2.86 1.33
C HIS A 102 18.38 -1.41 1.82
N GLY A 103 19.22 -1.14 2.83
CA GLY A 103 19.24 0.10 3.64
C GLY A 103 19.24 1.43 2.86
N GLY A 104 18.06 1.85 2.41
CA GLY A 104 17.83 3.09 1.69
C GLY A 104 16.59 3.79 2.24
N THR A 105 16.74 5.06 2.57
CA THR A 105 15.68 6.01 2.89
C THR A 105 14.59 5.97 1.82
N ALA A 106 13.33 5.83 2.23
CA ALA A 106 12.19 5.87 1.32
C ALA A 106 12.09 7.25 0.66
N GLU A 107 12.55 7.37 -0.57
CA GLU A 107 12.32 8.56 -1.38
C GLU A 107 10.91 8.51 -1.97
N SER A 108 10.09 9.47 -1.55
CA SER A 108 8.77 9.71 -2.15
C SER A 108 8.98 10.35 -3.52
N LEU A 109 8.75 9.60 -4.60
CA LEU A 109 8.55 10.20 -5.92
C LEU A 109 7.16 10.85 -5.92
N CYS A 110 7.15 12.16 -5.60
CA CYS A 110 5.98 13.03 -5.72
C CYS A 110 5.66 13.33 -7.18
#